data_AF-A0A2S6SZZ8-F1
#
_entry.id   AF-A0A2S6SZZ8-F1
#
_cell.length_a   1.000
_cell.length_b   1.000
_cell.length_c   1.000
_cell.angle_alpha   90.00
_cell.angle_beta   90.00
_cell.angle_gamma   90.00
#
_symmetry.space_group_name_H-M   'P 1'
#
loop_
_entity.id
_entity.type
_entity.pdbx_description
1 polymer ?
#
loop_
_entity_poly.entity_id
_entity_poly.type
_entity_poly.pdbx_seq_one_letter_code
_entity_poly.pdbx_strand_id
1 'polypeptide(L)' 'QYAKELTYSEGMDLQNKKLETPIGVSCRICPREDCQQRAFPPIDKELKLDISYRGTSPYVTI' A
#
# COMPACT_ATOMS: atom_id res chain seq x y z
N GLN A 1 -4.01 -1.39 19.50
CA GLN A 1 -4.03 -1.52 20.98
C GLN A 1 -5.39 -1.14 21.56
N TYR A 2 -5.88 0.07 21.30
CA TYR A 2 -7.14 0.59 21.88
C TYR A 2 -8.40 0.29 21.06
N ALA A 3 -8.27 -0.23 19.83
CA ALA A 3 -9.41 -0.45 18.94
C ALA A 3 -10.51 -1.33 19.56
N LYS A 4 -10.16 -2.31 20.41
CA LYS A 4 -11.10 -3.19 21.12
C LYS A 4 -12.04 -2.49 22.10
N GLU A 5 -11.72 -1.26 22.48
CA GLU A 5 -12.53 -0.45 23.40
C GLU A 5 -13.59 0.37 22.64
N LEU A 6 -13.57 0.33 21.31
CA LEU A 6 -14.51 1.04 20.44
C LEU A 6 -15.62 0.10 19.96
N THR A 7 -16.87 0.55 20.03
CA THR A 7 -18.03 -0.16 19.46
C THR A 7 -17.86 -0.47 17.97
N TYR A 8 -17.11 0.36 17.23
CA TYR A 8 -16.82 0.13 15.80
C TYR A 8 -15.98 -1.13 15.52
N SER A 9 -15.36 -1.71 16.55
CA SER A 9 -14.57 -2.93 16.40
C SER A 9 -15.38 -4.22 16.61
N GLU A 10 -16.67 -4.12 16.91
CA GLU A 10 -17.53 -5.27 17.15
C GLU A 10 -17.53 -6.23 15.93
N GLY A 11 -17.22 -7.50 16.18
CA GLY A 11 -17.12 -8.52 15.13
C GLY A 11 -15.83 -8.49 14.29
N MET A 12 -14.88 -7.59 14.55
CA MET A 12 -13.59 -7.54 13.85
C MET A 12 -12.52 -8.37 14.56
N ASP A 13 -11.78 -9.20 13.82
CA ASP A 13 -10.58 -9.88 14.33
C ASP A 13 -9.37 -8.94 14.30
N LEU A 14 -9.18 -8.20 15.40
CA LEU A 14 -8.12 -7.20 15.55
C LEU A 14 -6.71 -7.78 15.75
N GLN A 15 -6.57 -9.11 15.91
CA GLN A 15 -5.26 -9.76 16.10
C GLN A 15 -4.72 -10.35 14.80
N ASN A 16 -5.59 -10.58 13.81
CA ASN A 16 -5.21 -11.12 12.52
C ASN A 16 -4.66 -10.05 11.57
N LYS A 17 -3.34 -9.92 11.59
CA LYS A 17 -2.59 -8.98 10.73
C LYS A 17 -2.81 -9.17 9.23
N LYS A 18 -3.32 -10.32 8.78
CA LYS A 18 -3.61 -10.55 7.35
C LYS A 18 -4.86 -9.81 6.87
N LEU A 19 -5.74 -9.40 7.78
CA LEU A 19 -6.94 -8.62 7.47
C LEU A 19 -6.65 -7.10 7.44
N GLU A 20 -5.46 -6.68 7.87
CA GLU A 20 -5.07 -5.28 7.83
C GLU A 20 -4.89 -4.83 6.37
N THR A 21 -5.63 -3.81 5.96
CA THR A 21 -5.44 -3.19 4.65
C THR A 21 -4.10 -2.45 4.64
N PRO A 22 -3.14 -2.81 3.77
CA PRO A 22 -1.90 -2.08 3.68
C PRO A 22 -2.18 -0.68 3.12
N ILE A 23 -1.72 0.34 3.83
CA ILE A 23 -1.85 1.76 3.44
C ILE A 23 -0.49 2.46 3.55
N GLY A 24 -0.36 3.61 2.90
CA GLY A 24 0.82 4.47 2.99
C GLY A 24 0.42 5.92 3.11
N VAL A 25 1.33 6.76 3.61
CA VAL A 25 1.05 8.18 3.89
C VAL A 25 0.85 9.03 2.63
N SER A 26 1.62 8.79 1.58
CA SER A 26 1.54 9.46 0.29
C SER A 26 2.28 8.65 -0.77
N CYS A 27 1.79 8.61 -2.01
CA CYS A 27 2.41 7.84 -3.09
C CYS A 27 3.90 8.19 -3.27
N ARG A 28 4.29 9.46 -3.12
CA ARG A 28 5.68 9.90 -3.34
C ARG A 28 6.67 9.40 -2.30
N ILE A 29 6.23 8.98 -1.12
CA ILE A 29 7.11 8.49 -0.05
C ILE A 29 6.68 7.12 0.48
N CYS A 30 5.72 6.47 -0.19
CA CYS A 30 5.21 5.17 0.21
C CYS A 30 6.19 4.07 -0.23
N PRO A 31 6.69 3.22 0.69
CA PRO A 31 7.69 2.19 0.38
C PRO A 31 7.10 0.92 -0.27
N ARG A 32 5.80 0.89 -0.53
CA ARG A 32 5.11 -0.30 -1.05
C ARG A 32 5.34 -0.51 -2.55
N GLU A 33 5.83 -1.67 -2.94
CA GLU A 33 6.07 -1.98 -4.35
C GLU A 33 4.83 -2.55 -5.06
N ASP A 34 3.90 -3.13 -4.33
CA ASP A 34 2.77 -3.90 -4.87
C ASP A 34 1.42 -3.16 -4.77
N CYS A 35 1.44 -1.82 -4.82
CA CYS A 35 0.23 -1.02 -4.69
C CYS A 35 -0.43 -0.75 -6.04
N GLN A 36 -1.54 -1.43 -6.33
CA GLN A 36 -2.34 -1.21 -7.55
C GLN A 36 -2.97 0.19 -7.63
N GLN A 37 -3.20 0.83 -6.49
CA GLN A 37 -3.78 2.18 -6.40
C GLN A 37 -2.72 3.29 -6.44
N ARG A 38 -1.45 2.97 -6.70
CA ARG A 38 -0.37 3.95 -6.74
C ARG A 38 -0.57 4.94 -7.89
N ALA A 39 -0.72 6.22 -7.53
CA ALA A 39 -0.99 7.32 -8.46
C ALA A 39 0.26 8.12 -8.87
N PHE A 40 1.36 8.04 -8.12
CA PHE A 40 2.61 8.76 -8.41
C PHE A 40 3.85 7.89 -8.11
N PRO A 41 4.99 8.14 -8.78
CA PRO A 41 6.25 7.47 -8.47
C PRO A 41 6.82 7.91 -7.11
N PRO A 42 7.54 7.02 -6.39
CA PRO A 42 8.31 7.39 -5.21
C PRO A 42 9.43 8.39 -5.55
N ILE A 43 9.76 9.28 -4.62
CA ILE A 43 10.79 10.32 -4.81
C ILE A 43 12.21 9.77 -4.63
N ASP A 44 12.35 8.71 -3.85
CA ASP A 44 13.60 8.05 -3.48
C ASP A 44 13.96 6.89 -4.41
N LYS A 45 13.16 6.65 -5.47
CA LYS A 45 13.37 5.59 -6.44
C LYS A 45 13.50 6.12 -7.86
N GLU A 46 14.37 5.48 -8.62
CA GLU A 46 14.47 5.71 -10.05
C GLU A 46 13.22 5.17 -10.74
N LEU A 47 12.60 5.97 -11.62
CA LEU A 47 11.48 5.53 -12.44
C LEU A 47 12.01 4.82 -13.68
N LYS A 48 11.92 3.48 -13.69
CA LYS A 48 12.22 2.66 -14.88
C LYS A 48 10.93 2.30 -15.59
N LEU A 49 10.82 2.71 -16.86
CA LEU A 49 9.67 2.40 -17.70
C LEU A 49 10.05 1.33 -18.72
N ASP A 50 9.32 0.23 -18.73
CA ASP A 50 9.40 -0.83 -19.76
C ASP A 50 8.04 -0.95 -20.44
N ILE A 51 8.00 -0.66 -21.75
CA ILE A 51 6.79 -0.71 -22.58
C ILE A 51 6.21 -2.12 -22.73
N SER A 52 7.02 -3.14 -22.51
CA SER A 52 6.62 -4.55 -22.59
C SER A 52 6.12 -5.09 -21.25
N TYR A 53 6.40 -4.39 -20.15
CA TYR A 53 6.05 -4.81 -18.81
C TYR A 53 4.67 -4.30 -18.37
N ARG A 54 3.89 -5.18 -17.73
CA ARG A 54 2.59 -4.86 -17.11
C ARG A 54 2.61 -5.27 -15.65
N GLY A 55 3.02 -4.34 -14.79
CA GLY A 55 3.03 -4.52 -13.35
C GLY A 55 1.70 -4.18 -12.68
N THR A 56 1.69 -4.20 -11.34
CA THR A 56 0.54 -3.80 -10.51
C THR A 56 0.21 -2.31 -10.64
N SER A 57 1.20 -1.46 -10.93
CA SER A 57 1.02 -0.05 -11.27
C SER A 57 2.11 0.40 -12.26
N PRO A 58 1.88 1.45 -13.08
CA PRO A 58 2.89 2.02 -13.98
C PRO A 58 4.13 2.56 -13.25
N TYR A 59 4.04 2.78 -11.94
CA TYR A 59 5.08 3.39 -11.12
C TYR A 59 5.77 2.41 -10.18
N VAL A 60 5.63 1.11 -10.44
CA VAL A 60 6.41 0.08 -9.77
C VAL A 60 7.69 -0.08 -10.56
N THR A 61 8.80 0.38 -9.98
CA THR A 61 10.12 0.22 -10.58
C THR A 61 10.46 -1.27 -10.65
N ILE A 62 10.87 -1.73 -11.84
CA ILE A 62 11.44 -3.06 -12.05
C ILE A 62 12.91 -3.08 -11.63
#